data_AF-A0A6L4Z2Z8-F1
#
_entry.id   AF-A0A6L4Z2Z8-F1
#
_cell.length_a   1.000
_cell.length_b   1.000
_cell.length_c   1.000
_cell.angle_alpha   90.00
_cell.angle_beta   90.00
_cell.angle_gamma   90.00
#
_symmetry.space_group_name_H-M   'P 1'
#
loop_
_entity.id
_entity.type
_entity.pdbx_description
1 polymer ?
#
loop_
_entity_poly.entity_id
_entity_poly.type
_entity_poly.pdbx_seq_one_letter_code
_entity_poly.pdbx_strand_id
1 'polypeptide(L)'
;MFMKTFYITTPIYYVNARPHLGHVYTTTIADLITRFKRQRGFDVFFLTGTDEHGQKIEQAAAKRQHPVKQHVDEIVAEYLDIFTRFGFCNDHWIRTTDDYHKQAVQEIFHKITEAGYIYKGYYEGWFCVGCAEFKEEEEIGKAPFCPLHNREADRVSEESYFFKLSAFQEPLLKHYEENPSFIRPESRRNEIMNFVRSGLKDLSVSRVSVLTILLL
;
A
#
# COMPACT_ATOMS: atom_id res chain seq x y z
N MET A 1 -1.80 -35.88 13.36
CA MET A 1 -1.44 -34.63 14.08
C MET A 1 -1.57 -33.50 13.08
N PHE A 2 -2.48 -32.54 13.28
CA PHE A 2 -2.65 -31.45 12.32
C PHE A 2 -1.38 -30.58 12.29
N MET A 3 -0.81 -30.37 11.11
CA MET A 3 0.34 -29.50 10.91
C MET A 3 -0.10 -28.05 11.16
N LYS A 4 0.59 -27.33 12.04
CA LYS A 4 0.24 -25.93 12.36
C LYS A 4 0.58 -25.04 11.18
N THR A 5 -0.31 -24.13 10.79
CA THR A 5 -0.06 -23.20 9.68
C THR A 5 0.59 -21.91 10.17
N PHE A 6 1.36 -21.26 9.31
CA PHE A 6 1.95 -19.95 9.54
C PHE A 6 2.03 -19.16 8.24
N TYR A 7 1.42 -17.97 8.23
CA TYR A 7 1.46 -17.06 7.09
C TYR A 7 2.15 -15.76 7.50
N ILE A 8 3.08 -15.28 6.67
CA ILE A 8 3.69 -13.96 6.83
C ILE A 8 3.82 -13.28 5.47
N THR A 9 3.71 -11.95 5.49
CA THR A 9 3.91 -11.10 4.33
C THR A 9 4.99 -10.07 4.62
N THR A 10 5.71 -9.62 3.60
CA THR A 10 6.29 -8.27 3.61
C THR A 10 5.28 -7.29 3.01
N PRO A 11 5.52 -5.97 3.11
CA PRO A 11 4.94 -5.04 2.16
C PRO A 11 5.30 -5.45 0.72
N ILE A 12 4.43 -5.10 -0.23
CA ILE A 12 4.82 -5.06 -1.65
C ILE A 12 5.62 -3.78 -1.89
N TYR A 13 6.73 -3.88 -2.62
CA TYR A 13 7.66 -2.77 -2.78
C TYR A 13 7.34 -1.94 -4.02
N TYR A 14 7.33 -0.62 -3.86
CA TYR A 14 7.01 0.30 -4.96
C TYR A 14 8.13 0.32 -6.01
N VAL A 15 7.79 0.01 -7.25
CA VAL A 15 8.75 -0.15 -8.36
C VAL A 15 9.13 1.16 -9.05
N ASN A 16 9.16 2.28 -8.34
CA ASN A 16 9.69 3.53 -8.90
C ASN A 16 11.22 3.62 -8.87
N ALA A 17 11.86 2.80 -8.03
CA ALA A 17 13.28 2.83 -7.76
C ALA A 17 13.82 1.43 -7.52
N ARG A 18 15.15 1.32 -7.54
CA ARG A 18 15.88 0.09 -7.27
C ARG A 18 15.70 -0.35 -5.80
N PRO A 19 15.80 -1.65 -5.50
CA PRO A 19 15.78 -2.10 -4.13
C PRO A 19 16.92 -1.51 -3.30
N HIS A 20 16.62 -1.14 -2.06
CA HIS A 20 17.58 -0.59 -1.11
C HIS A 20 17.57 -1.37 0.22
N LEU A 21 18.45 -0.99 1.15
CA LEU A 21 18.65 -1.68 2.43
C LEU A 21 17.34 -1.90 3.21
N GLY A 22 16.42 -0.94 3.22
CA GLY A 22 15.11 -1.10 3.86
C GLY A 22 14.31 -2.31 3.38
N HIS A 23 14.29 -2.59 2.07
CA HIS A 23 13.58 -3.75 1.51
C HIS A 23 14.22 -5.06 1.96
N VAL A 24 15.55 -5.12 1.91
CA VAL A 24 16.33 -6.28 2.33
C VAL A 24 16.15 -6.54 3.82
N TYR A 25 16.16 -5.50 4.66
CA TYR A 25 16.00 -5.62 6.11
C TYR A 25 14.66 -6.26 6.49
N THR A 26 13.56 -5.72 5.97
CA THR A 26 12.22 -6.27 6.24
C THR A 26 12.08 -7.70 5.72
N THR A 27 12.60 -7.98 4.53
CA THR A 27 12.54 -9.33 3.94
C THR A 27 13.37 -10.34 4.73
N THR A 28 14.56 -9.94 5.21
CA THR A 28 15.43 -10.78 6.05
C THR A 28 14.71 -11.22 7.34
N ILE A 29 13.97 -10.30 7.98
CA ILE A 29 13.22 -10.63 9.19
C ILE A 29 12.13 -11.65 8.89
N ALA A 30 11.37 -11.45 7.80
CA ALA A 30 10.32 -12.39 7.39
C ALA A 30 10.88 -13.78 7.03
N ASP A 31 11.99 -13.80 6.28
CA ASP A 31 12.70 -15.03 5.89
C ASP A 31 13.26 -15.79 7.10
N LEU A 32 13.86 -15.09 8.07
CA LEU A 32 14.31 -15.68 9.33
C LEU A 32 13.16 -16.37 10.08
N ILE A 33 12.03 -15.68 10.23
CA ILE A 33 10.85 -16.19 10.94
C ILE A 33 10.28 -17.43 10.22
N THR A 34 10.18 -17.39 8.89
CA THR A 34 9.63 -18.49 8.10
C THR A 34 10.52 -19.72 8.15
N ARG A 35 11.85 -19.56 8.03
CA ARG A 35 12.80 -20.67 8.23
C ARG A 35 12.66 -21.29 9.60
N PHE A 36 12.59 -20.49 10.66
CA PHE A 36 12.38 -20.98 12.01
C PHE A 36 11.06 -21.75 12.14
N LYS A 37 9.97 -21.24 11.54
CA LYS A 37 8.65 -21.91 11.56
C LYS A 37 8.66 -23.22 10.78
N ARG A 38 9.27 -23.25 9.60
CA ARG A 38 9.47 -24.48 8.80
C ARG A 38 10.28 -25.51 9.60
N GLN A 39 11.39 -25.10 10.25
CA GLN A 39 12.19 -25.97 11.12
C GLN A 39 11.39 -26.53 12.30
N ARG A 40 10.39 -25.79 12.79
CA ARG A 40 9.47 -26.21 13.86
C ARG A 40 8.30 -27.08 13.36
N GLY A 41 8.28 -27.47 12.10
CA GLY A 41 7.25 -28.33 11.50
C GLY A 41 5.93 -27.61 11.20
N PHE A 42 5.96 -26.30 10.98
CA PHE A 42 4.80 -25.56 10.50
C PHE A 42 4.65 -25.70 8.98
N ASP A 43 3.41 -25.70 8.51
CA ASP A 43 3.06 -25.40 7.12
C ASP A 43 3.16 -23.89 6.92
N VAL A 44 4.13 -23.44 6.12
CA VAL A 44 4.48 -22.02 6.02
C VAL A 44 4.17 -21.49 4.63
N PHE A 45 3.54 -20.32 4.57
CA PHE A 45 3.46 -19.51 3.37
C PHE A 45 4.09 -18.13 3.62
N PHE A 46 5.04 -17.75 2.79
CA PHE A 46 5.76 -16.48 2.82
C PHE A 46 5.51 -15.73 1.53
N LEU A 47 4.74 -14.64 1.61
CA LEU A 47 4.43 -13.76 0.50
C LEU A 47 5.28 -12.49 0.52
N THR A 48 5.82 -12.13 -0.63
CA THR A 48 6.41 -10.81 -0.91
C THR A 48 6.02 -10.39 -2.33
N GLY A 49 6.39 -9.20 -2.78
CA GLY A 49 6.01 -8.75 -4.12
C GLY A 49 6.28 -7.28 -4.41
N THR A 50 5.68 -6.82 -5.51
CA THR A 50 5.87 -5.47 -6.06
C THR A 50 4.56 -4.75 -6.31
N ASP A 51 4.56 -3.46 -5.97
CA ASP A 51 3.49 -2.52 -6.33
C ASP A 51 3.86 -1.77 -7.59
N GLU A 52 3.04 -1.94 -8.62
CA GLU A 52 3.34 -1.69 -10.02
C GLU A 52 2.43 -0.68 -10.70
N HIS A 53 1.49 -0.07 -9.96
CA HIS A 53 0.54 0.92 -10.48
C HIS A 53 0.85 2.33 -9.97
N GLY A 54 0.35 3.34 -10.69
CA GLY A 54 0.34 4.73 -10.25
C GLY A 54 1.15 5.70 -11.11
N GLN A 55 0.77 6.96 -11.03
CA GLN A 55 1.23 8.03 -11.92
C GLN A 55 2.76 8.21 -11.97
N LYS A 56 3.47 7.98 -10.85
CA LYS A 56 4.94 8.12 -10.83
C LYS A 56 5.63 7.05 -11.66
N ILE A 57 5.08 5.84 -11.73
CA ILE A 57 5.59 4.75 -12.58
C ILE A 57 5.37 5.10 -14.05
N GLU A 58 4.16 5.57 -14.40
CA GLU A 58 3.85 6.04 -15.76
C GLU A 58 4.81 7.15 -16.20
N GLN A 59 5.03 8.16 -15.34
CA GLN A 59 5.95 9.26 -15.60
C GLN A 59 7.40 8.80 -15.72
N ALA A 60 7.83 7.84 -14.90
CA ALA A 60 9.19 7.28 -14.97
C ALA A 60 9.40 6.48 -16.26
N ALA A 61 8.41 5.68 -16.67
CA ALA A 61 8.43 4.95 -17.93
C ALA A 61 8.47 5.90 -19.14
N ALA A 62 7.64 6.96 -19.13
CA ALA A 62 7.60 7.97 -20.19
C ALA A 62 8.94 8.72 -20.33
N LYS A 63 9.59 9.09 -19.21
CA LYS A 63 10.93 9.71 -19.22
C LYS A 63 12.00 8.81 -19.84
N ARG A 64 11.85 7.49 -19.72
CA ARG A 64 12.73 6.50 -20.35
C ARG A 64 12.27 6.07 -21.75
N GLN A 65 11.16 6.60 -22.24
CA GLN A 65 10.55 6.23 -23.53
C GLN A 65 10.26 4.72 -23.63
N HIS A 66 9.89 4.09 -22.51
CA HIS A 66 9.52 2.68 -22.46
C HIS A 66 8.01 2.50 -22.26
N PRO A 67 7.41 1.43 -22.82
CA PRO A 67 6.11 0.96 -22.38
C PRO A 67 6.12 0.73 -20.85
N VAL A 68 5.04 1.11 -20.16
CA VAL A 68 4.94 0.99 -18.70
C VAL A 68 5.25 -0.43 -18.24
N LYS A 69 4.63 -1.44 -18.87
CA LYS A 69 4.85 -2.85 -18.53
C LYS A 69 6.32 -3.27 -18.63
N GLN A 70 7.01 -2.85 -19.70
CA GLN A 70 8.44 -3.13 -19.87
C GLN A 70 9.26 -2.46 -18.74
N HIS A 71 8.98 -1.20 -18.44
CA HIS A 71 9.64 -0.48 -17.36
C HIS A 71 9.51 -1.20 -16.01
N VAL A 72 8.32 -1.72 -15.71
CA VAL A 72 8.10 -2.46 -14.46
C VAL A 72 8.81 -3.81 -14.46
N ASP A 73 8.76 -4.55 -15.57
CA ASP A 73 9.40 -5.86 -15.70
C ASP A 73 10.91 -5.80 -15.48
N GLU A 74 11.57 -4.75 -15.97
CA GLU A 74 13.00 -4.51 -15.76
C GLU A 74 13.34 -4.29 -14.28
N ILE A 75 12.54 -3.50 -13.56
CA ILE A 75 12.77 -3.22 -12.14
C ILE A 75 12.50 -4.46 -11.29
N VAL A 76 11.43 -5.20 -11.60
CA VAL A 76 11.11 -6.46 -10.92
C VAL A 76 12.25 -7.48 -11.10
N ALA A 77 12.86 -7.56 -12.28
CA ALA A 77 14.02 -8.42 -12.50
C ALA A 77 15.21 -8.07 -11.58
N GLU A 78 15.46 -6.77 -11.34
CA GLU A 78 16.50 -6.33 -10.38
C GLU A 78 16.15 -6.74 -8.93
N TYR A 79 14.87 -6.65 -8.54
CA TYR A 79 14.41 -7.15 -7.23
C TYR A 79 14.65 -8.66 -7.09
N LEU A 80 14.27 -9.44 -8.09
CA LEU A 80 14.43 -10.90 -8.09
C LEU A 80 15.91 -11.32 -8.05
N ASP A 81 16.79 -10.65 -8.79
CA ASP A 81 18.24 -10.89 -8.74
C ASP A 81 18.78 -10.67 -7.32
N ILE A 82 18.46 -9.52 -6.73
CA ILE A 82 18.95 -9.18 -5.39
C ILE A 82 18.39 -10.16 -4.35
N PHE A 83 17.10 -10.48 -4.41
CA PHE A 83 16.49 -11.41 -3.46
C PHE A 83 17.07 -12.82 -3.59
N THR A 84 17.38 -13.25 -4.82
CA THR A 84 18.10 -14.51 -5.07
C THR A 84 19.51 -14.49 -4.48
N ARG A 85 20.24 -13.38 -4.63
CA ARG A 85 21.60 -13.22 -4.07
C ARG A 85 21.62 -13.20 -2.55
N PHE A 86 20.58 -12.67 -1.90
CA PHE A 86 20.40 -12.77 -0.44
C PHE A 86 19.92 -14.16 0.00
N GLY A 87 19.52 -15.02 -0.94
CA GLY A 87 19.06 -16.38 -0.67
C GLY A 87 17.70 -16.44 0.01
N PHE A 88 16.85 -15.42 -0.15
CA PHE A 88 15.50 -15.42 0.43
C PHE A 88 14.66 -16.56 -0.17
N CYS A 89 13.79 -17.15 0.65
CA CYS A 89 12.98 -18.32 0.29
C CYS A 89 11.49 -18.04 0.53
N ASN A 90 10.95 -17.02 -0.14
CA ASN A 90 9.51 -16.79 -0.21
C ASN A 90 8.81 -17.84 -1.09
N ASP A 91 7.57 -18.15 -0.75
CA ASP A 91 6.77 -19.16 -1.46
C ASP A 91 6.06 -18.55 -2.67
N HIS A 92 5.79 -17.23 -2.63
CA HIS A 92 5.16 -16.52 -3.75
C HIS A 92 5.69 -15.08 -3.89
N TRP A 93 5.80 -14.63 -5.14
CA TRP A 93 6.10 -13.25 -5.51
C TRP A 93 4.87 -12.68 -6.23
N ILE A 94 4.10 -11.84 -5.55
CA ILE A 94 2.92 -11.20 -6.16
C ILE A 94 3.32 -9.93 -6.92
N ARG A 95 2.68 -9.71 -8.07
CA ARG A 95 2.77 -8.45 -8.81
C ARG A 95 1.38 -7.85 -8.92
N THR A 96 1.22 -6.55 -8.66
CA THR A 96 -0.11 -5.93 -8.81
C THR A 96 -0.59 -5.87 -10.26
N THR A 97 0.30 -6.13 -11.23
CA THR A 97 -0.07 -6.32 -12.66
C THR A 97 -0.55 -7.73 -13.00
N ASP A 98 -0.48 -8.70 -12.08
CA ASP A 98 -1.00 -10.05 -12.28
C ASP A 98 -2.54 -10.04 -12.41
N ASP A 99 -3.08 -10.85 -13.33
CA ASP A 99 -4.52 -10.83 -13.60
C ASP A 99 -5.37 -11.32 -12.42
N TYR A 100 -4.88 -12.31 -11.67
CA TYR A 100 -5.58 -12.78 -10.46
C TYR A 100 -5.61 -11.70 -9.37
N HIS A 101 -4.61 -10.82 -9.31
CA HIS A 101 -4.61 -9.70 -8.37
C HIS A 101 -5.68 -8.67 -8.78
N LYS A 102 -5.74 -8.30 -10.07
CA LYS A 102 -6.76 -7.37 -10.58
C LYS A 102 -8.18 -7.88 -10.30
N GLN A 103 -8.42 -9.17 -10.56
CA GLN A 103 -9.71 -9.81 -10.30
C GLN A 103 -10.08 -9.75 -8.80
N ALA A 104 -9.14 -10.06 -7.91
CA ALA A 104 -9.37 -10.00 -6.47
C ALA A 104 -9.68 -8.57 -5.99
N VAL A 105 -8.98 -7.56 -6.51
CA VAL A 105 -9.24 -6.14 -6.19
C VAL A 105 -10.63 -5.72 -6.64
N GLN A 106 -11.02 -6.07 -7.88
CA GLN A 106 -12.37 -5.81 -8.41
C GLN A 106 -13.46 -6.47 -7.56
N GLU A 107 -13.26 -7.73 -7.15
CA GLU A 107 -14.20 -8.46 -6.30
C GLU A 107 -14.36 -7.81 -4.92
N ILE A 108 -13.24 -7.43 -4.28
CA ILE A 108 -13.25 -6.74 -2.98
C ILE A 108 -13.97 -5.39 -3.11
N PHE A 109 -13.68 -4.63 -4.16
CA PHE A 109 -14.32 -3.33 -4.39
C PHE A 109 -15.84 -3.48 -4.58
N HIS A 110 -16.29 -4.46 -5.36
CA HIS A 110 -17.72 -4.75 -5.52
C HIS A 110 -18.37 -5.10 -4.19
N LYS A 111 -17.76 -5.99 -3.39
CA LYS A 111 -18.30 -6.38 -2.08
C LYS A 111 -18.43 -5.21 -1.11
N ILE A 112 -17.42 -4.33 -1.06
CA ILE A 112 -17.46 -3.13 -0.19
C ILE A 112 -18.50 -2.13 -0.70
N THR A 113 -18.69 -2.03 -2.02
CA THR A 113 -19.72 -1.20 -2.65
C THR A 113 -21.14 -1.70 -2.34
N GLU A 114 -21.38 -3.00 -2.51
CA GLU A 114 -22.67 -3.64 -2.18
C GLU A 114 -23.01 -3.52 -0.69
N ALA A 115 -22.00 -3.53 0.18
CA ALA A 115 -22.15 -3.29 1.61
C ALA A 115 -22.44 -1.82 1.96
N GLY A 116 -22.46 -0.90 0.99
CA GLY A 116 -22.78 0.51 1.18
C GLY A 116 -21.64 1.34 1.77
N TYR A 117 -20.40 0.85 1.75
CA TYR A 117 -19.22 1.56 2.26
C TYR A 117 -18.43 2.30 1.17
N ILE A 118 -18.75 2.09 -0.12
CA ILE A 118 -18.26 2.93 -1.21
C ILE A 118 -19.36 3.88 -1.66
N TYR A 119 -19.03 5.16 -1.80
CA TYR A 119 -19.93 6.16 -2.37
C TYR A 119 -19.18 7.13 -3.30
N LYS A 120 -19.90 7.74 -4.23
CA LYS A 120 -19.35 8.75 -5.13
C LYS A 120 -19.41 10.12 -4.45
N GLY A 121 -18.34 10.90 -4.56
CA GLY A 121 -18.26 12.25 -4.03
C GLY A 121 -17.33 13.12 -4.85
N TYR A 122 -17.25 14.39 -4.49
CA TYR A 122 -16.26 15.31 -5.02
C TYR A 122 -15.18 15.53 -3.97
N TYR A 123 -13.93 15.31 -4.37
CA TYR A 123 -12.78 15.66 -3.57
C TYR A 123 -12.30 17.04 -4.03
N GLU A 124 -12.31 18.03 -3.13
CA GLU A 124 -11.67 19.33 -3.36
C GLU A 124 -10.61 19.59 -2.28
N GLY A 125 -9.39 19.91 -2.69
CA GLY A 125 -8.33 20.27 -1.76
C GLY A 125 -6.99 20.53 -2.44
N TRP A 126 -6.00 20.92 -1.64
CA TRP A 126 -4.64 21.12 -2.10
C TRP A 126 -3.89 19.79 -2.12
N PHE A 127 -3.38 19.40 -3.28
CA PHE A 127 -2.71 18.12 -3.49
C PHE A 127 -1.24 18.31 -3.82
N CYS A 128 -0.37 17.57 -3.12
CA CYS A 128 1.03 17.47 -3.50
C CYS A 128 1.26 16.19 -4.29
N VAL A 129 1.49 16.30 -5.60
CA VAL A 129 1.82 15.17 -6.49
C VAL A 129 3.06 14.39 -6.01
N GLY A 130 4.05 15.09 -5.43
CA GLY A 130 5.24 14.48 -4.87
C GLY A 130 4.94 13.57 -3.67
N CYS A 131 4.08 14.02 -2.75
CA CYS A 131 3.64 13.19 -1.62
C CYS A 131 2.58 12.15 -2.01
N ALA A 132 1.88 12.35 -3.13
CA ALA A 132 0.63 11.67 -3.44
C ALA A 132 -0.40 11.84 -2.30
N GLU A 133 -0.44 13.03 -1.71
CA GLU A 133 -1.19 13.33 -0.49
C GLU A 133 -1.76 14.74 -0.55
N PHE A 134 -2.95 14.93 0.04
CA PHE A 134 -3.51 16.25 0.28
C PHE A 134 -2.83 16.97 1.43
N LYS A 135 -2.75 18.29 1.31
CA LYS A 135 -2.19 19.19 2.30
C LYS A 135 -3.32 20.05 2.86
N GLU A 136 -3.34 20.17 4.18
CA GLU A 136 -4.28 21.07 4.84
C GLU A 136 -3.84 22.53 4.61
N GLU A 137 -4.82 23.44 4.53
CA GLU A 137 -4.54 24.88 4.47
C GLU A 137 -4.01 25.35 5.82
N GLU A 138 -2.77 25.85 5.84
CA GLU A 138 -2.22 26.53 7.02
C GLU A 138 -2.73 27.98 7.11
N GLU A 139 -2.95 28.62 5.95
CA GLU A 139 -3.43 30.00 5.82
C GLU A 139 -4.54 30.05 4.75
N ILE A 140 -5.68 30.65 5.09
CA ILE A 140 -6.88 30.68 4.22
C ILE A 140 -6.53 31.37 2.89
N GLY A 141 -6.76 30.65 1.78
CA GLY A 141 -6.61 31.19 0.43
C GLY A 141 -5.18 31.16 -0.14
N LYS A 142 -4.22 30.53 0.54
CA LYS A 142 -2.85 30.32 0.04
C LYS A 142 -2.59 28.83 -0.20
N ALA A 143 -1.95 28.51 -1.33
CA ALA A 143 -1.52 27.16 -1.62
C ALA A 143 -0.54 26.66 -0.53
N PRO A 144 -0.81 25.51 0.12
CA PRO A 144 0.13 24.90 1.05
C PRO A 144 1.45 24.60 0.36
N PHE A 145 2.55 25.00 0.98
CA PHE A 145 3.87 24.65 0.49
C PHE A 145 4.28 23.29 1.04
N CYS A 146 4.67 22.37 0.16
CA CYS A 146 5.20 21.08 0.57
C CYS A 146 6.71 21.18 0.86
N PRO A 147 7.15 21.11 2.14
CA PRO A 147 8.58 21.23 2.46
C PRO A 147 9.39 20.03 1.96
N LEU A 148 8.76 18.86 1.80
CA LEU A 148 9.44 17.64 1.32
C LEU A 148 9.83 17.72 -0.16
N HIS A 149 9.01 18.42 -0.97
CA HIS A 149 9.21 18.50 -2.42
C HIS A 149 9.52 19.93 -2.90
N ASN A 150 9.67 20.86 -1.96
CA ASN A 150 9.99 22.26 -2.20
C ASN A 150 9.12 22.90 -3.30
N ARG A 151 7.80 22.68 -3.23
CA ARG A 151 6.82 23.18 -4.20
C ARG A 151 5.47 23.47 -3.57
N GLU A 152 4.71 24.34 -4.20
CA GLU A 152 3.30 24.55 -3.87
C GLU A 152 2.44 23.33 -4.27
N ALA A 153 1.43 23.06 -3.45
CA ALA A 153 0.39 22.09 -3.76
C ALA A 153 -0.58 22.65 -4.82
N ASP A 154 -1.09 21.77 -5.67
CA ASP A 154 -2.03 22.13 -6.73
C ASP A 154 -3.46 22.03 -6.17
N ARG A 155 -4.35 22.98 -6.46
CA ARG A 155 -5.76 22.83 -6.11
C ARG A 155 -6.39 21.81 -7.06
N VAL A 156 -6.87 20.70 -6.52
CA VAL A 156 -7.52 19.63 -7.27
C VAL A 156 -8.98 19.56 -6.82
N SER A 157 -9.88 19.60 -7.79
CA SER A 157 -11.29 19.25 -7.59
C SER A 157 -11.64 18.16 -8.59
N GLU A 158 -11.85 16.94 -8.11
CA GLU A 158 -12.17 15.80 -8.96
C GLU A 158 -13.22 14.89 -8.32
N GLU A 159 -14.00 14.25 -9.17
CA GLU A 159 -14.92 13.22 -8.74
C GLU A 159 -14.13 11.96 -8.34
N SER A 160 -14.50 11.35 -7.21
CA SER A 160 -13.86 10.15 -6.69
C SER A 160 -14.88 9.24 -6.02
N TYR A 161 -14.59 7.94 -6.00
CA TYR A 161 -15.16 7.00 -5.06
C TYR A 161 -14.44 7.10 -3.73
N PHE A 162 -15.21 7.06 -2.64
CA PHE A 162 -14.73 7.14 -1.28
C PHE A 162 -15.12 5.89 -0.51
N PHE A 163 -14.16 5.36 0.25
CA PHE A 163 -14.41 4.38 1.29
C PHE A 163 -14.76 5.09 2.60
N LYS A 164 -15.89 4.72 3.19
CA LYS A 164 -16.43 5.28 4.43
C LYS A 164 -15.65 4.80 5.67
N LEU A 165 -14.35 5.10 5.71
CA LEU A 165 -13.44 4.72 6.78
C LEU A 165 -13.87 5.30 8.14
N SER A 166 -14.53 6.46 8.15
CA SER A 166 -15.07 7.07 9.37
C SER A 166 -16.02 6.12 10.14
N ALA A 167 -16.76 5.27 9.43
CA ALA A 167 -17.67 4.30 10.04
C ALA A 167 -16.93 3.17 10.79
N PHE A 168 -15.62 3.02 10.59
CA PHE A 168 -14.79 1.97 11.18
C PHE A 168 -13.99 2.43 12.40
N GLN A 169 -14.10 3.69 12.81
CA GLN A 169 -13.36 4.21 13.97
C GLN A 169 -13.62 3.40 15.25
N GLU A 170 -14.88 3.33 15.71
CA GLU A 170 -15.24 2.58 16.92
C GLU A 170 -14.98 1.07 16.80
N PRO A 171 -15.34 0.39 15.68
CA PRO A 171 -14.96 -1.00 15.47
C PRO A 171 -13.45 -1.27 15.58
N LEU A 172 -12.60 -0.41 15.02
CA LEU A 172 -11.15 -0.56 15.08
C LEU A 172 -10.61 -0.34 16.50
N LEU A 173 -11.07 0.71 17.20
CA LEU A 173 -10.67 0.96 18.58
C LEU A 173 -11.03 -0.21 19.48
N LYS A 174 -12.27 -0.70 19.39
CA LYS A 174 -12.72 -1.88 20.12
C LYS A 174 -11.84 -3.09 19.83
N HIS A 175 -11.55 -3.36 18.55
CA HIS A 175 -10.69 -4.47 18.18
C HIS A 175 -9.29 -4.37 18.79
N TYR A 176 -8.67 -3.19 18.75
CA TYR A 176 -7.31 -2.97 19.30
C TYR A 176 -7.26 -3.02 20.83
N GLU A 177 -8.36 -2.70 21.51
CA GLU A 177 -8.51 -2.83 22.97
C GLU A 177 -8.70 -4.28 23.38
N GLU A 178 -9.55 -5.03 22.67
CA GLU A 178 -9.79 -6.46 22.92
C GLU A 178 -8.59 -7.35 22.52
N ASN A 179 -7.75 -6.88 21.58
CA ASN A 179 -6.61 -7.63 21.04
C ASN A 179 -5.31 -6.83 21.20
N PRO A 180 -4.77 -6.67 22.43
CA PRO A 180 -3.63 -5.78 22.69
C PRO A 180 -2.33 -6.21 21.98
N SER A 181 -2.26 -7.46 21.50
CA SER A 181 -1.11 -7.99 20.77
C SER A 181 -1.23 -7.93 19.24
N PHE A 182 -2.36 -7.43 18.71
CA PHE A 182 -2.63 -7.34 17.28
C PHE A 182 -1.62 -6.44 16.56
N ILE A 183 -1.22 -5.33 17.20
CA ILE A 183 -0.20 -4.41 16.70
C ILE A 183 1.02 -4.49 17.61
N ARG A 184 2.20 -4.61 17.02
CA ARG A 184 3.48 -4.63 17.73
C ARG A 184 4.51 -3.76 17.01
N PRO A 185 5.47 -3.16 17.73
CA PRO A 185 5.58 -3.11 19.19
C PRO A 185 4.53 -2.18 19.83
N GLU A 186 4.44 -2.18 21.16
CA GLU A 186 3.43 -1.42 21.92
C GLU A 186 3.46 0.09 21.61
N SER A 187 4.64 0.67 21.38
CA SER A 187 4.75 2.08 20.99
C SER A 187 3.99 2.40 19.70
N ARG A 188 4.12 1.54 18.67
CA ARG A 188 3.39 1.69 17.40
C ARG A 188 1.90 1.44 17.55
N ARG A 189 1.50 0.52 18.43
CA ARG A 189 0.09 0.34 18.81
C ARG A 189 -0.48 1.63 19.39
N ASN A 190 0.21 2.25 20.33
CA ASN A 190 -0.25 3.48 20.98
C ASN A 190 -0.35 4.65 20.00
N GLU A 191 0.60 4.79 19.08
CA GLU A 191 0.52 5.77 17.98
C GLU A 191 -0.72 5.55 17.10
N ILE A 192 -0.95 4.31 16.63
CA ILE A 192 -2.12 3.98 15.79
C ILE A 192 -3.42 4.22 16.54
N MET A 193 -3.50 3.82 17.82
CA MET A 193 -4.69 4.06 18.64
C MET A 193 -4.98 5.56 18.82
N ASN A 194 -3.95 6.37 19.06
CA ASN A 194 -4.12 7.82 19.20
C ASN A 194 -4.55 8.46 17.87
N PHE A 195 -3.99 8.01 16.74
CA PHE A 195 -4.43 8.43 15.41
C PHE A 195 -5.92 8.11 15.18
N VAL A 196 -6.35 6.88 15.43
CA VAL A 196 -7.75 6.49 15.25
C VAL A 196 -8.69 7.27 16.20
N ARG A 197 -8.28 7.50 17.46
CA ARG A 197 -9.05 8.32 18.42
C ARG A 197 -9.19 9.78 17.99
N SER A 198 -8.27 10.30 17.18
CA SER A 198 -8.32 11.69 16.71
C SER A 198 -9.40 11.95 15.65
N GLY A 199 -10.03 10.89 15.12
CA GLY A 199 -11.04 10.98 14.08
C GLY A 199 -10.56 10.39 12.76
N LEU A 200 -11.30 9.43 12.20
CA LEU A 200 -11.03 8.91 10.86
C LEU A 200 -11.83 9.67 9.79
N LYS A 201 -11.13 10.20 8.78
CA LYS A 201 -11.74 10.78 7.57
C LYS A 201 -11.96 9.69 6.53
N ASP A 202 -12.99 9.86 5.69
CA ASP A 202 -13.25 8.95 4.57
C ASP A 202 -12.13 9.02 3.53
N LEU A 203 -11.81 7.86 2.95
CA LEU A 203 -10.62 7.69 2.11
C LEU A 203 -11.02 7.67 0.63
N SER A 204 -10.42 8.54 -0.18
CA SER A 204 -10.53 8.45 -1.64
C SER A 204 -9.81 7.19 -2.13
N VAL A 205 -10.53 6.33 -2.86
CA VAL A 205 -10.03 5.03 -3.35
C VAL A 205 -9.90 4.96 -4.87
N SER A 206 -10.27 6.04 -5.59
CA SER A 206 -10.16 6.15 -7.05
C SER A 206 -9.55 7.48 -7.47
N ARG A 207 -9.01 7.55 -8.68
CA ARG A 207 -8.60 8.80 -9.34
C ARG A 207 -9.03 8.76 -10.81
N VAL A 208 -9.48 9.90 -11.35
CA VAL A 208 -9.83 10.00 -12.79
C VAL A 208 -8.57 10.06 -13.66
N SER A 209 -7.47 10.58 -13.12
CA SER A 209 -6.26 10.95 -13.85
C SER A 209 -5.18 9.87 -13.94
N VAL A 210 -5.34 8.73 -13.26
CA VAL A 210 -4.40 7.60 -13.35
C VAL A 210 -4.95 6.62 -14.37
N LEU A 211 -4.35 6.62 -15.57
CA LEU A 211 -4.75 5.77 -16.70
C LEU A 211 -4.38 4.29 -16.48
N THR A 212 -3.56 3.97 -15.48
CA THR A 212 -3.21 2.60 -15.13
C THR A 212 -4.03 2.11 -13.92
N ILE A 213 -5.17 1.50 -14.26
CA ILE A 213 -5.82 0.36 -13.58
C ILE A 213 -5.81 0.46 -12.05
N LEU A 214 -6.94 0.91 -11.49
CA LEU A 214 -7.37 0.37 -10.20
C LEU A 214 -8.87 0.18 -10.08
N LEU A 215 -9.73 0.83 -10.89
CA LEU A 215 -11.18 0.76 -10.64
C LEU A 215 -12.13 0.78 -11.84
N LEU A 216 -11.66 0.69 -13.08
CA LEU A 216 -12.50 0.44 -14.26
C LEU A 216 -11.76 -0.46 -15.26
#